data_AF-A0A8I1GJR6-F1
#
_entry.id   AF-A0A8I1GJR6-F1
#
_cell.length_a   1.000
_cell.length_b   1.000
_cell.length_c   1.000
_cell.angle_alpha   90.00
_cell.angle_beta   90.00
_cell.angle_gamma   90.00
#
_symmetry.space_group_name_H-M   'P 1'
#
loop_
_entity.id
_entity.type
_entity.pdbx_description
1 polymer ?
#
loop_
_entity_poly.entity_id
_entity_poly.type
_entity_poly.pdbx_seq_one_letter_code
_entity_poly.pdbx_strand_id
1 'polypeptide(L)'
;MPKTSARQKPRTLGADGIYQCLAEVTIVNKRGLHARASAAFVKAAEKFDAEVTVLKDDQKVCGSSIMGLMMLGAGPGTILSIETEGPEAEEALEALTALIEAGFHETD
;
A
#
# COMPACT_ATOMS: atom_id res chain seq x y z
N MET A 1 -14.91 -1.24 -18.00
CA MET A 1 -13.55 -1.66 -17.63
C MET A 1 -13.66 -2.40 -16.31
N PRO A 2 -13.19 -3.65 -16.18
CA PRO A 2 -13.33 -4.39 -14.93
C PRO A 2 -12.49 -3.67 -13.87
N LYS A 3 -13.13 -3.27 -12.78
CA LYS A 3 -12.43 -2.76 -11.59
C LYS A 3 -11.51 -3.89 -11.14
N THR A 4 -10.20 -3.69 -11.17
CA THR A 4 -9.23 -4.61 -10.59
C THR A 4 -9.49 -4.59 -9.08
N SER A 5 -10.44 -5.42 -8.64
CA SER A 5 -10.83 -5.50 -7.23
C SER A 5 -9.63 -6.02 -6.47
N ALA A 6 -9.02 -5.18 -5.64
CA ALA A 6 -8.00 -5.61 -4.70
C ALA A 6 -8.46 -6.89 -4.00
N ARG A 7 -7.61 -7.92 -4.00
CA ARG A 7 -7.90 -9.18 -3.33
C ARG A 7 -7.56 -8.99 -1.85
N GLN A 8 -8.51 -8.45 -1.09
CA GLN A 8 -8.38 -8.29 0.36
C GLN A 8 -8.52 -9.64 1.06
N LYS A 9 -7.59 -9.96 1.95
CA LYS A 9 -7.79 -10.98 2.97
C LYS A 9 -8.47 -10.35 4.19
N PRO A 10 -9.42 -11.06 4.83
CA PRO A 10 -10.16 -10.52 5.96
C PRO A 10 -9.23 -10.19 7.14
N ARG A 11 -9.62 -9.19 7.92
CA ARG A 11 -8.98 -8.80 9.19
C ARG A 11 -8.80 -10.03 10.08
N THR A 12 -7.55 -10.33 10.40
CA THR A 12 -7.20 -11.42 11.34
C THR A 12 -6.61 -10.82 12.61
N LEU A 13 -7.03 -11.34 13.76
CA LEU A 13 -6.38 -11.05 15.02
C LEU A 13 -5.15 -11.96 15.14
N GLY A 14 -3.96 -11.37 15.20
CA GLY A 14 -2.70 -12.04 15.45
C GLY A 14 -2.65 -12.68 16.84
N ALA A 15 -1.69 -13.59 17.06
CA ALA A 15 -1.52 -14.31 18.33
C ALA A 15 -1.15 -13.39 19.51
N ASP A 16 -0.65 -12.20 19.21
CA ASP A 16 -0.35 -11.08 20.10
C ASP A 16 -1.55 -10.16 20.36
N GLY A 17 -2.70 -10.42 19.74
CA GLY A 17 -3.89 -9.58 19.85
C GLY A 17 -3.88 -8.35 18.95
N ILE A 18 -2.98 -8.29 17.96
CA ILE A 18 -2.88 -7.16 17.03
C ILE A 18 -3.68 -7.48 15.75
N TYR A 19 -4.42 -6.50 15.23
CA TYR A 19 -5.15 -6.69 13.97
C TYR A 19 -4.21 -6.59 12.79
N GLN A 20 -4.29 -7.56 11.89
CA GLN A 20 -3.54 -7.60 10.65
C GLN A 20 -4.49 -7.70 9.45
N CYS A 21 -4.22 -6.89 8.42
CA CYS A 21 -4.94 -6.91 7.16
C CYS A 21 -3.95 -6.99 5.99
N LEU A 22 -4.38 -7.57 4.87
CA LEU A 22 -3.55 -7.69 3.66
C LEU A 22 -4.39 -7.49 2.40
N ALA A 23 -3.86 -6.75 1.44
CA ALA A 23 -4.43 -6.63 0.10
C ALA A 23 -3.36 -6.65 -0.98
N GLU A 24 -3.68 -7.26 -2.12
CA GLU A 24 -2.92 -7.08 -3.35
C GLU A 24 -3.52 -5.93 -4.18
N VAL A 25 -2.67 -5.02 -4.66
CA VAL A 25 -3.07 -3.85 -5.45
C VAL A 25 -2.12 -3.61 -6.63
N THR A 26 -2.65 -3.16 -7.76
CA THR A 26 -1.86 -2.88 -8.96
C THR A 26 -1.51 -1.40 -9.07
N ILE A 27 -0.24 -1.09 -9.35
CA ILE A 27 0.21 0.27 -9.68
C ILE A 27 -0.36 0.68 -11.05
N VAL A 28 -1.18 1.74 -11.07
CA VAL A 28 -1.85 2.21 -12.30
C VAL A 28 -1.38 3.56 -12.82
N ASN A 29 -0.64 4.36 -12.03
CA ASN A 29 -0.09 5.64 -12.48
C ASN A 29 1.09 5.41 -13.44
N LYS A 30 1.32 6.33 -14.40
CA LYS A 30 2.25 6.11 -15.51
C LYS A 30 3.72 5.96 -15.11
N ARG A 31 4.11 6.52 -13.96
CA ARG A 31 5.51 6.56 -13.51
C ARG A 31 5.79 5.64 -12.32
N GLY A 32 4.77 4.95 -11.81
CA GLY A 32 4.88 4.06 -10.66
C GLY A 32 5.22 4.75 -9.33
N LEU A 33 5.92 4.05 -8.43
CA LEU A 33 6.39 4.60 -7.14
C LEU A 33 7.61 5.52 -7.30
N HIS A 34 7.43 6.65 -7.96
CA HIS A 34 8.41 7.75 -7.95
C HIS A 34 8.22 8.66 -6.74
N ALA A 35 9.12 9.64 -6.56
CA ALA A 35 9.19 10.48 -5.37
C ALA A 35 7.84 11.10 -4.92
N ARG A 36 7.01 11.59 -5.85
CA ARG A 36 5.71 12.20 -5.53
C ARG A 36 4.67 11.15 -5.10
N ALA A 37 4.53 10.06 -5.86
CA ALA A 37 3.67 8.94 -5.49
C ALA A 37 4.07 8.32 -4.14
N SER A 38 5.38 8.09 -3.93
CA SER A 38 5.93 7.58 -2.67
C SER A 38 5.67 8.54 -1.50
N ALA A 39 5.85 9.85 -1.69
CA ALA A 39 5.54 10.85 -0.65
C ALA A 39 4.04 10.91 -0.34
N ALA A 40 3.17 10.79 -1.35
CA ALA A 40 1.72 10.72 -1.15
C ALA A 40 1.32 9.46 -0.37
N PHE A 41 1.95 8.32 -0.67
CA PHE A 41 1.75 7.06 0.05
C PHE A 41 2.15 7.20 1.53
N VAL A 42 3.37 7.67 1.80
CA VAL A 42 3.87 7.87 3.19
C VAL A 42 2.94 8.80 3.96
N LYS A 43 2.57 9.95 3.37
CA LYS A 43 1.65 10.90 4.00
C LYS A 43 0.26 10.30 4.28
N ALA A 44 -0.18 9.34 3.48
CA ALA A 44 -1.44 8.64 3.73
C ALA A 44 -1.29 7.61 4.85
N ALA A 45 -0.19 6.83 4.86
CA ALA A 45 0.11 5.84 5.87
C ALA A 45 0.25 6.46 7.28
N GLU A 46 0.91 7.62 7.39
CA GLU A 46 1.12 8.33 8.66
C GLU A 46 -0.15 8.88 9.34
N LYS A 47 -1.33 8.75 8.71
CA LYS A 47 -2.61 9.21 9.28
C LYS A 47 -3.23 8.20 10.23
N PHE A 48 -2.71 6.98 10.26
CA PHE A 48 -3.31 5.85 10.97
C PHE A 48 -2.33 5.32 12.03
N ASP A 49 -2.88 4.87 13.16
CA ASP A 49 -2.20 4.02 14.13
C ASP A 49 -2.13 2.59 13.60
N ALA A 50 -1.29 2.42 12.58
CA ALA A 50 -0.99 1.14 11.95
C ALA A 50 0.44 1.14 11.38
N GLU A 51 1.17 0.07 11.63
CA GLU A 51 2.38 -0.26 10.88
C GLU A 51 1.99 -0.68 9.46
N VAL A 52 2.71 -0.13 8.47
CA VAL A 52 2.47 -0.43 7.06
C VAL A 52 3.70 -1.08 6.48
N THR A 53 3.51 -2.22 5.84
CA THR A 53 4.53 -2.89 5.05
C THR A 53 4.08 -2.97 3.60
N VAL A 54 4.99 -2.66 2.68
CA VAL A 54 4.78 -2.84 1.23
C VAL A 54 5.73 -3.90 0.71
N LEU A 55 5.19 -4.87 -0.01
CA LEU A 55 5.93 -5.96 -0.62
C LEU A 55 5.81 -5.91 -2.14
N LYS A 56 6.92 -6.20 -2.82
CA LYS A 56 6.99 -6.47 -4.25
C LYS A 56 7.92 -7.66 -4.45
N ASP A 57 7.36 -8.77 -4.95
CA ASP A 57 8.10 -10.04 -5.05
C ASP A 57 8.70 -10.42 -3.68
N ASP A 58 10.01 -10.61 -3.59
CA ASP A 58 10.73 -10.94 -2.34
C ASP A 58 11.20 -9.69 -1.56
N GLN A 59 10.95 -8.48 -2.05
CA GLN A 59 11.37 -7.24 -1.40
C GLN A 59 10.27 -6.70 -0.50
N LYS A 60 10.63 -6.37 0.75
CA LYS A 60 9.74 -5.82 1.78
C LYS A 60 10.31 -4.50 2.29
N VAL A 61 9.50 -3.45 2.31
CA VAL A 61 9.88 -2.12 2.83
C VAL A 61 8.81 -1.57 3.76
N CYS A 62 9.23 -0.69 4.67
CA CYS A 62 8.31 0.05 5.52
C CYS A 62 7.55 1.11 4.70
N GLY A 63 6.23 1.15 4.86
CA GLY A 63 5.33 2.08 4.16
C GLY A 63 5.50 3.54 4.55
N SER A 64 6.27 3.85 5.60
CA SER A 64 6.69 5.22 5.96
C SER A 64 8.04 5.63 5.37
N SER A 65 8.76 4.71 4.69
CA SER A 65 10.05 5.01 4.07
C SER A 65 9.89 5.42 2.62
N ILE A 66 9.88 6.74 2.35
CA ILE A 66 9.85 7.27 0.96
C ILE A 66 10.96 6.63 0.12
N MET A 67 12.19 6.56 0.65
CA MET A 67 13.32 5.95 -0.04
C MET A 67 13.11 4.45 -0.30
N GLY A 68 12.60 3.71 0.69
CA GLY A 68 12.31 2.29 0.54
C GLY A 68 11.28 2.04 -0.56
N LEU A 69 10.19 2.81 -0.57
CA LEU A 69 9.14 2.72 -1.59
C LEU A 69 9.66 3.03 -2.99
N MET A 70 10.52 4.03 -3.13
CA MET A 70 11.16 4.33 -4.42
C MET A 70 12.10 3.22 -4.88
N MET A 71 12.83 2.61 -3.94
CA MET A 71 13.77 1.52 -4.21
C MET A 71 13.10 0.21 -4.62
N LEU A 72 11.83 -0.01 -4.26
CA LEU A 72 11.05 -1.15 -4.78
C LEU A 72 10.97 -1.14 -6.32
N GLY A 73 11.11 0.03 -6.96
CA GLY A 73 11.06 0.14 -8.42
C GLY A 73 9.74 -0.35 -9.02
N ALA A 74 8.63 -0.16 -8.30
CA ALA A 74 7.30 -0.61 -8.72
C ALA A 74 6.76 0.29 -9.83
N GLY A 75 6.90 -0.16 -11.08
CA GLY A 75 6.37 0.50 -12.27
C GLY A 75 4.90 0.17 -12.56
N PRO A 76 4.29 0.78 -13.59
CA PRO A 76 2.92 0.49 -14.02
C PRO A 76 2.69 -1.01 -14.24
N GLY A 77 1.55 -1.52 -13.77
CA GLY A 77 1.18 -2.93 -13.84
C GLY A 77 1.85 -3.83 -12.79
N THR A 78 2.76 -3.30 -11.97
CA THR A 78 3.33 -4.04 -10.83
C THR A 78 2.22 -4.31 -9.81
N ILE A 79 2.15 -5.55 -9.32
CA ILE A 79 1.31 -5.92 -8.18
C ILE A 79 2.14 -5.74 -6.90
N LEU A 80 1.59 -5.02 -5.95
CA LEU A 80 2.13 -4.86 -4.61
C LEU A 80 1.22 -5.59 -3.63
N SER A 81 1.82 -6.19 -2.60
CA SER A 81 1.07 -6.61 -1.41
C SER A 81 1.25 -5.56 -0.32
N ILE A 82 0.14 -5.02 0.17
CA ILE A 82 0.11 -4.07 1.28
C ILE A 82 -0.34 -4.85 2.52
N GLU A 83 0.50 -4.85 3.53
CA GLU A 83 0.22 -5.41 4.85
C GLU A 83 0.10 -4.25 5.84
N THR A 84 -0.95 -4.29 6.65
CA THR A 84 -1.16 -3.32 7.73
C THR A 84 -1.37 -4.05 9.04
N GLU A 85 -0.81 -3.49 10.10
CA GLU A 85 -0.88 -4.07 11.44
C GLU A 85 -1.12 -2.98 12.49
N GLY A 86 -2.08 -3.16 13.38
CA GLY A 86 -2.39 -2.19 14.44
C GLY A 86 -3.89 -1.91 14.62
N PRO A 87 -4.24 -1.01 15.55
CA PRO A 87 -5.63 -0.65 15.84
C PRO A 87 -6.43 -0.20 14.62
N GLU A 88 -5.81 0.56 13.71
CA GLU A 88 -6.43 1.13 12.50
C GLU A 88 -5.97 0.43 11.22
N ALA A 89 -5.57 -0.84 11.30
CA ALA A 89 -5.01 -1.59 10.17
C ALA A 89 -5.96 -1.67 8.96
N GLU A 90 -7.27 -1.84 9.20
CA GLU A 90 -8.27 -1.99 8.14
C GLU A 90 -8.47 -0.66 7.40
N GLU A 91 -8.64 0.43 8.15
CA GLU A 91 -8.78 1.79 7.65
C GLU A 91 -7.55 2.25 6.87
N ALA A 92 -6.35 1.92 7.38
CA ALA A 92 -5.09 2.18 6.69
C ALA A 92 -5.02 1.42 5.36
N LEU A 93 -5.39 0.13 5.34
CA LEU A 93 -5.33 -0.69 4.14
C LEU A 93 -6.29 -0.17 3.06
N GLU A 94 -7.52 0.17 3.44
CA GLU A 94 -8.52 0.74 2.53
C GLU A 94 -8.03 2.06 1.93
N ALA A 95 -7.51 2.98 2.76
CA ALA A 95 -7.06 4.28 2.29
C ALA A 95 -5.85 4.17 1.34
N LEU A 96 -4.90 3.29 1.64
CA LEU A 96 -3.69 3.09 0.83
C LEU A 96 -4.00 2.37 -0.49
N THR A 97 -4.84 1.34 -0.46
CA THR A 97 -5.29 0.66 -1.68
C THR A 97 -6.07 1.60 -2.58
N ALA A 98 -7.01 2.38 -2.03
CA ALA A 98 -7.77 3.37 -2.79
C ALA A 98 -6.86 4.44 -3.41
N LEU A 99 -5.84 4.92 -2.69
CA LEU A 99 -4.87 5.89 -3.22
C LEU A 99 -4.10 5.32 -4.42
N ILE A 100 -3.66 4.06 -4.34
CA ILE A 100 -2.95 3.39 -5.43
C ILE A 100 -3.88 3.17 -6.63
N GLU A 101 -5.09 2.66 -6.41
CA GLU A 101 -6.10 2.42 -7.46
C GLU A 101 -6.53 3.72 -8.15
N ALA A 102 -6.51 4.83 -7.44
CA ALA A 102 -6.75 6.16 -8.00
C ALA A 102 -5.53 6.73 -8.75
N GLY A 103 -4.46 5.95 -8.92
CA GLY A 103 -3.22 6.35 -9.59
C GLY A 103 -2.53 7.53 -8.88
N PHE A 104 -2.59 7.55 -7.54
CA PHE A 104 -2.09 8.66 -6.71
C PHE A 104 -2.69 10.04 -7.05
N HIS A 105 -3.82 10.07 -7.77
CA HIS A 105 -4.44 11.28 -8.34
C HIS A 105 -3.50 12.05 -9.27
N GLU A 106 -2.59 11.35 -9.95
CA GLU A 106 -1.71 11.93 -10.95
C GLU A 106 -2.38 11.89 -12.33
N THR A 107 -2.15 12.92 -13.15
CA THR A 107 -2.72 13.04 -14.50
C THR A 107 -1.68 12.78 -15.60
N ASP A 108 -0.44 12.62 -15.19
CA ASP A 108 0.78 12.63 -15.99
C ASP A 108 0.87 11.42 -16.91
#